data_AF-A0AAD7GFK8-F1
#
_entry.id   AF-A0AAD7GFK8-F1
#
_cell.length_a   1.000
_cell.length_b   1.000
_cell.length_c   1.000
_cell.angle_alpha   90.00
_cell.angle_beta   90.00
_cell.angle_gamma   90.00
#
_symmetry.space_group_name_H-M   'P 1'
#
loop_
_entity.id
_entity.type
_entity.pdbx_description
1 polymer ?
#
loop_
_entity_poly.entity_id
_entity_poly.type
_entity_poly.pdbx_seq_one_letter_code
_entity_poly.pdbx_strand_id
1 'polypeptide(L)'
;PNENTGPFIDMSGPPKKRPRRVTQPVTEAVRETAQREWKARQEEDAAKQAEMSARLEREEEAQRMAESAFRIGQVLDAVKTTGYRILHEFLAELLATKDQHQSSQVSQMLILHGHEFLDLIRSRQPEVVTQWISKAAGSILVEEGAKLAQRLSPPQNQSVTATLQNFSLESVLADAEYIAPTLCMLLRTLARGSDPESLAGGEGRRNTDLVITTVICMLAQTRNEKSSEYQTTMAFYLLACGATRSQFDVLNHAGICPSYRSALRKVRDLGQERLAEIRKLARNHLFMIIWDNLNFAFRVAQQRIGSHDHFDNGTTATLVLLWGIEAGDLPLNLLPPRKTRLPVLDFAAEDILPTLKDVKTWRGFIAGTSRTYCSKLTPYFEHASLPPFPRYPVYY
;
A
#
# COMPACT_ATOMS: atom_id res chain seq x y z
N PRO A 1 -62.27 -17.05 65.31
CA PRO A 1 -62.70 -15.71 65.77
C PRO A 1 -61.85 -14.62 65.10
N ASN A 2 -62.33 -14.14 63.96
CA ASN A 2 -62.16 -12.75 63.52
C ASN A 2 -63.22 -12.48 62.44
N GLU A 3 -63.89 -11.35 62.64
CA GLU A 3 -65.17 -10.95 62.08
C GLU A 3 -65.03 -10.61 60.59
N ASN A 4 -65.84 -11.24 59.74
CA ASN A 4 -66.03 -10.84 58.35
C ASN A 4 -67.45 -10.27 58.21
N THR A 5 -67.65 -9.06 58.73
CA THR A 5 -68.89 -8.30 58.58
C THR A 5 -68.88 -7.55 57.24
N GLY A 6 -69.14 -8.30 56.16
CA GLY A 6 -69.58 -7.67 54.91
C GLY A 6 -70.94 -6.99 55.14
N PRO A 7 -71.16 -5.76 54.64
CA PRO A 7 -72.38 -5.02 54.91
C PRO A 7 -73.61 -5.74 54.31
N PHE A 8 -74.60 -6.00 55.15
CA PHE A 8 -75.92 -6.49 54.77
C PHE A 8 -76.61 -5.45 53.87
N ILE A 9 -76.90 -5.82 52.62
CA ILE A 9 -77.60 -4.96 51.67
C ILE A 9 -79.10 -5.14 51.91
N ASP A 10 -79.74 -4.13 52.50
CA ASP A 10 -81.18 -4.02 52.65
C ASP A 10 -81.87 -3.98 51.26
N MET A 11 -82.70 -4.99 50.98
CA MET A 11 -83.41 -5.20 49.70
C MET A 11 -84.90 -4.83 49.79
N SER A 12 -85.35 -4.13 50.84
CA SER A 12 -86.78 -3.88 51.11
C SER A 12 -87.36 -2.57 50.55
N GLY A 13 -86.63 -1.86 49.67
CA GLY A 13 -87.14 -0.69 48.93
C GLY A 13 -87.22 -0.95 47.42
N PRO A 14 -88.12 -0.28 46.66
CA PRO A 14 -88.13 -0.40 45.20
C PRO A 14 -86.75 -0.05 44.65
N PRO A 15 -86.26 -0.80 43.63
CA PRO A 15 -84.88 -0.67 43.17
C PRO A 15 -84.59 0.78 42.81
N LYS A 16 -83.60 1.39 43.49
CA LYS A 16 -83.10 2.72 43.12
C LYS A 16 -82.71 2.65 41.65
N LYS A 17 -83.50 3.29 40.77
CA LYS A 17 -83.16 3.46 39.36
C LYS A 17 -81.79 4.12 39.32
N ARG A 18 -80.75 3.34 39.01
CA ARG A 18 -79.43 3.90 38.75
C ARG A 18 -79.62 4.94 37.64
N PRO A 19 -79.16 6.19 37.81
CA PRO A 19 -79.24 7.16 36.73
C PRO A 19 -78.57 6.53 35.52
N ARG A 20 -79.31 6.45 34.42
CA ARG A 20 -78.79 5.94 33.15
C ARG A 20 -77.57 6.81 32.86
N ARG A 21 -76.36 6.23 32.87
CA ARG A 21 -75.15 6.95 32.46
C ARG A 21 -75.40 7.37 31.02
N VAL A 22 -75.74 8.63 30.83
CA VAL A 22 -75.76 9.25 29.51
C VAL A 22 -74.31 9.24 29.07
N THR A 23 -73.97 8.36 28.13
CA THR A 23 -72.72 8.46 27.40
C THR A 23 -72.75 9.80 26.68
N GLN A 24 -72.06 10.79 27.23
CA GLN A 24 -71.77 12.02 26.50
C GLN A 24 -71.08 11.60 25.20
N PRO A 25 -71.45 12.15 24.03
CA PRO A 25 -70.77 11.86 22.79
C PRO A 25 -69.31 12.28 22.98
N VAL A 26 -68.42 11.29 23.03
CA VAL A 26 -66.99 11.53 23.17
C VAL A 26 -66.54 12.24 21.90
N THR A 27 -66.37 13.56 21.99
CA THR A 27 -65.80 14.38 20.91
C THR A 27 -64.38 13.91 20.62
N GLU A 28 -63.94 14.07 19.38
CA GLU A 28 -62.62 13.61 18.90
C GLU A 28 -61.48 14.17 19.77
N ALA A 29 -61.60 15.44 20.19
CA ALA A 29 -60.68 16.08 21.13
C ALA A 29 -60.56 15.36 22.50
N VAL A 30 -61.64 14.75 23.01
CA VAL A 30 -61.64 14.01 24.29
C VAL A 30 -61.02 12.62 24.13
N ARG A 31 -61.08 12.02 22.93
CA ARG A 31 -60.36 10.77 22.63
C ARG A 31 -58.86 11.03 22.51
N GLU A 32 -58.47 12.12 21.86
CA GLU A 32 -57.07 12.48 21.69
C GLU A 32 -56.39 12.80 23.03
N THR A 33 -57.05 13.54 23.94
CA THR A 33 -56.51 13.81 25.28
C THR A 33 -56.37 12.53 26.10
N ALA A 34 -57.40 11.67 26.10
CA ALA A 34 -57.34 10.38 26.80
C ALA A 34 -56.27 9.43 26.22
N GLN A 35 -56.05 9.44 24.91
CA GLN A 35 -54.97 8.66 24.26
C GLN A 35 -53.58 9.20 24.62
N ARG A 36 -53.40 10.52 24.72
CA ARG A 36 -52.14 11.14 25.17
C ARG A 36 -51.86 10.82 26.63
N GLU A 37 -52.87 10.91 27.50
CA GLU A 37 -52.75 10.54 28.91
C GLU A 37 -52.45 9.05 29.10
N TRP A 38 -53.07 8.18 28.29
CA TRP A 38 -52.80 6.74 28.33
C TRP A 38 -51.38 6.41 27.85
N LYS A 39 -50.90 7.03 26.77
CA LYS A 39 -49.52 6.89 26.31
C LYS A 39 -48.51 7.42 27.33
N ALA A 40 -48.77 8.58 27.92
CA ALA A 40 -47.91 9.16 28.96
C ALA A 40 -47.83 8.25 30.20
N ARG A 41 -48.94 7.63 30.62
CA ARG A 41 -48.94 6.64 31.71
C ARG A 41 -48.21 5.36 31.34
N GLN A 42 -48.35 4.87 30.11
CA GLN A 42 -47.60 3.71 29.62
C GLN A 42 -46.09 3.98 29.58
N GLU A 43 -45.67 5.17 29.12
CA GLU A 43 -44.27 5.58 29.13
C GLU A 43 -43.73 5.74 30.56
N GLU A 44 -44.53 6.30 31.47
CA GLU A 44 -44.16 6.44 32.88
C GLU A 44 -44.06 5.08 33.59
N ASP A 45 -44.98 4.16 33.33
CA ASP A 45 -44.97 2.81 33.90
C ASP A 45 -43.81 1.97 33.31
N ALA A 46 -43.52 2.11 32.01
CA ALA A 46 -42.37 1.48 31.37
C ALA A 46 -41.04 2.02 31.91
N ALA A 47 -40.95 3.34 32.14
CA ALA A 47 -39.77 3.96 32.75
C ALA A 47 -39.56 3.46 34.20
N LYS A 48 -40.64 3.34 34.99
CA LYS A 48 -40.58 2.79 36.35
C LYS A 48 -40.18 1.31 36.36
N GLN A 49 -40.66 0.52 35.41
CA GLN A 49 -40.27 -0.89 35.27
C GLN A 49 -38.80 -1.03 34.87
N ALA A 50 -38.32 -0.22 33.92
CA ALA A 50 -36.92 -0.21 33.52
C ALA A 50 -35.99 0.26 34.65
N GLU A 51 -36.41 1.24 35.45
CA GLU A 51 -35.65 1.70 36.62
C GLU A 51 -35.59 0.61 37.70
N MET A 52 -36.70 -0.10 37.94
CA MET A 52 -36.78 -1.20 38.90
C MET A 52 -35.92 -2.40 38.46
N SER A 53 -35.95 -2.80 37.18
CA SER A 53 -35.12 -3.88 36.65
C SER A 53 -33.64 -3.51 36.72
N ALA A 54 -33.27 -2.29 36.33
CA ALA A 54 -31.89 -1.81 36.43
C ALA A 54 -31.39 -1.74 37.88
N ARG A 55 -32.27 -1.52 38.85
CA ARG A 55 -31.93 -1.56 40.28
C ARG A 55 -31.72 -2.98 40.78
N LEU A 56 -32.60 -3.92 40.40
CA LEU A 56 -32.45 -5.34 40.73
C LEU A 56 -31.15 -5.92 40.15
N GLU A 57 -30.85 -5.62 38.89
CA GLU A 57 -29.59 -6.04 38.24
C GLU A 57 -28.36 -5.49 38.98
N ARG A 58 -28.39 -4.22 39.40
CA ARG A 58 -27.32 -3.62 40.21
C ARG A 58 -27.16 -4.28 41.58
N GLU A 59 -28.27 -4.64 42.23
CA GLU A 59 -28.25 -5.33 43.53
C GLU A 59 -27.71 -6.77 43.37
N GLU A 60 -28.10 -7.49 42.33
CA GLU A 60 -27.59 -8.83 42.01
C GLU A 60 -26.11 -8.81 41.59
N GLU A 61 -25.67 -7.82 40.81
CA GLU A 61 -24.24 -7.61 40.50
C GLU A 61 -23.44 -7.30 41.76
N ALA A 62 -23.95 -6.43 42.64
CA ALA A 62 -23.30 -6.11 43.90
C ALA A 62 -23.16 -7.34 44.80
N GLN A 63 -24.20 -8.19 44.88
CA GLN A 63 -24.14 -9.46 45.61
C GLN A 63 -23.10 -10.41 45.02
N ARG A 64 -23.10 -10.62 43.70
CA ARG A 64 -22.09 -11.46 43.02
C ARG A 64 -20.67 -10.96 43.25
N MET A 65 -20.46 -9.65 43.22
CA MET A 65 -19.16 -9.02 43.50
C MET A 65 -18.74 -9.22 44.96
N ALA A 66 -19.65 -9.11 45.92
CA ALA A 66 -19.39 -9.35 47.33
C ALA A 66 -19.03 -10.82 47.62
N GLU A 67 -19.77 -11.77 47.04
CA GLU A 67 -19.46 -13.21 47.16
C GLU A 67 -18.13 -13.57 46.49
N SER A 68 -17.82 -12.96 45.34
CA SER A 68 -16.53 -13.13 44.68
C SER A 68 -15.39 -12.59 45.55
N ALA A 69 -15.54 -11.39 46.11
CA ALA A 69 -14.56 -10.80 47.01
C ALA A 69 -14.30 -11.65 48.26
N PHE A 70 -15.37 -12.22 48.85
CA PHE A 70 -15.25 -13.12 49.99
C PHE A 70 -14.47 -14.40 49.64
N ARG A 71 -14.78 -15.05 48.51
CA ARG A 71 -14.06 -16.24 48.04
C ARG A 71 -12.58 -15.95 47.77
N ILE A 72 -12.28 -14.83 47.11
CA ILE A 72 -10.90 -14.40 46.87
C ILE A 72 -10.16 -14.18 48.20
N GLY A 73 -10.81 -13.55 49.18
CA GLY A 73 -10.26 -13.35 50.52
C GLY A 73 -9.85 -14.66 51.20
N GLN A 74 -10.73 -15.66 51.20
CA GLN A 74 -10.44 -16.98 51.78
C GLN A 74 -9.24 -17.67 51.11
N VAL A 75 -9.14 -17.59 49.78
CA VAL A 75 -8.02 -18.18 49.04
C VAL A 75 -6.72 -17.46 49.37
N LEU A 76 -6.72 -16.12 49.42
CA LEU A 76 -5.53 -15.34 49.77
C LEU A 76 -5.07 -15.62 51.21
N ASP A 77 -5.99 -15.84 52.14
CA ASP A 77 -5.67 -16.23 53.51
C ASP A 77 -5.11 -17.65 53.56
N ALA A 78 -5.67 -18.60 52.79
CA ALA A 78 -5.14 -19.95 52.67
C ALA A 78 -3.71 -19.99 52.08
N VAL A 79 -3.42 -19.12 51.11
CA VAL A 79 -2.06 -18.97 50.54
C VAL A 79 -1.07 -18.47 51.61
N LYS A 80 -1.49 -17.56 52.50
CA LYS A 80 -0.65 -17.09 53.60
C LYS A 80 -0.44 -18.16 54.67
N THR A 81 -1.49 -18.89 55.05
CA THR A 81 -1.38 -19.95 56.07
C THR A 81 -0.54 -21.14 55.62
N THR A 82 -0.46 -21.39 54.30
CA THR A 82 0.41 -22.42 53.70
C THR A 82 1.86 -22.00 53.58
N GLY A 83 2.22 -20.77 53.94
CA GLY A 83 3.61 -20.32 54.10
C GLY A 83 4.12 -19.34 53.05
N TYR A 84 3.32 -18.97 52.05
CA TYR A 84 3.68 -17.93 51.07
C TYR A 84 3.49 -16.54 51.66
N ARG A 85 4.49 -15.66 51.55
CA ARG A 85 4.41 -14.31 52.12
C ARG A 85 3.61 -13.37 51.25
N ILE A 86 3.71 -13.54 49.94
CA ILE A 86 3.12 -12.66 48.93
C ILE A 86 2.53 -13.53 47.82
N LEU A 87 1.38 -13.12 47.27
CA LEU A 87 0.70 -13.81 46.16
C LEU A 87 1.62 -14.08 44.95
N HIS A 88 2.58 -13.17 44.69
CA HIS A 88 3.59 -13.34 43.65
C HIS A 88 4.38 -14.64 43.80
N GLU A 89 4.80 -15.00 45.02
CA GLU A 89 5.62 -16.21 45.26
C GLU A 89 4.83 -17.48 44.91
N PHE A 90 3.57 -17.54 45.36
CA PHE A 90 2.66 -18.62 44.99
C PHE A 90 2.45 -18.72 43.48
N LEU A 91 2.14 -17.60 42.82
CA LEU A 91 1.90 -17.59 41.37
C LEU A 91 3.16 -17.96 40.59
N ALA A 92 4.34 -17.51 41.02
CA ALA A 92 5.61 -17.86 40.40
C ALA A 92 5.91 -19.36 40.52
N GLU A 93 5.71 -19.96 41.70
CA GLU A 93 5.90 -21.41 41.90
C GLU A 93 4.85 -22.24 41.17
N LEU A 94 3.59 -21.79 41.12
CA LEU A 94 2.53 -22.46 40.37
C LEU A 94 2.83 -22.47 38.87
N LEU A 95 3.26 -21.34 38.31
CA LEU A 95 3.58 -21.23 36.87
C LEU A 95 4.91 -21.90 36.51
N ALA A 96 5.83 -22.06 37.47
CA ALA A 96 7.12 -22.73 37.27
C ALA A 96 7.16 -24.19 37.75
N THR A 97 6.01 -24.76 38.15
CA THR A 97 5.94 -26.09 38.73
C THR A 97 6.47 -27.16 37.77
N LYS A 98 7.28 -28.08 38.30
CA LYS A 98 7.81 -29.24 37.57
C LYS A 98 6.99 -30.50 37.81
N ASP A 99 5.99 -30.45 38.70
CA ASP A 99 5.09 -31.56 38.92
C ASP A 99 4.23 -31.79 37.67
N GLN A 100 4.17 -33.03 37.20
CA GLN A 100 3.54 -33.36 35.91
C GLN A 100 2.02 -33.09 35.93
N HIS A 101 1.35 -33.35 37.05
CA HIS A 101 -0.09 -33.18 37.14
C HIS A 101 -0.45 -31.69 37.24
N GLN A 102 0.23 -30.95 38.11
CA GLN A 102 0.01 -29.51 38.26
C GLN A 102 0.41 -28.74 37.00
N SER A 103 1.55 -29.07 36.39
CA SER A 103 2.00 -28.43 35.14
C SER A 103 1.01 -28.65 34.00
N SER A 104 0.43 -29.86 33.88
CA SER A 104 -0.62 -30.14 32.90
C SER A 104 -1.88 -29.31 33.14
N GLN A 105 -2.34 -29.22 34.39
CA GLN A 105 -3.52 -28.42 34.74
C GLN A 105 -3.31 -26.93 34.43
N VAL A 106 -2.17 -26.38 34.84
CA VAL A 106 -1.80 -24.97 34.59
C VAL A 106 -1.68 -24.70 33.09
N SER A 107 -1.05 -25.60 32.33
CA SER A 107 -0.94 -25.45 30.87
C SER A 107 -2.30 -25.47 30.20
N GLN A 108 -3.19 -26.38 30.59
CA GLN A 108 -4.55 -26.47 30.04
C GLN A 108 -5.36 -25.20 30.36
N MET A 109 -5.23 -24.67 31.58
CA MET A 109 -5.85 -23.41 31.97
C MET A 109 -5.34 -22.25 31.11
N LEU A 110 -4.03 -22.14 30.88
CA LEU A 110 -3.45 -21.06 30.06
C LEU A 110 -3.80 -21.19 28.57
N ILE A 111 -3.94 -22.42 28.06
CA ILE A 111 -4.39 -22.63 26.68
C ILE A 111 -5.84 -22.16 26.49
N LEU A 112 -6.72 -22.48 27.44
CA LEU A 112 -8.15 -22.14 27.34
C LEU A 112 -8.45 -20.69 27.72
N HIS A 113 -7.87 -20.20 28.81
CA HIS A 113 -8.21 -18.93 29.46
C HIS A 113 -7.03 -17.96 29.60
N GLY A 114 -5.86 -18.29 29.05
CA GLY A 114 -4.66 -17.45 29.20
C GLY A 114 -4.82 -16.07 28.58
N HIS A 115 -5.55 -15.95 27.46
CA HIS A 115 -5.81 -14.65 26.84
C HIS A 115 -6.69 -13.75 27.73
N GLU A 116 -7.77 -14.28 28.31
CA GLU A 116 -8.60 -13.57 29.30
C GLU A 116 -7.77 -13.12 30.49
N PHE A 117 -6.89 -14.00 31.00
CA PHE A 117 -5.99 -13.68 32.10
C PHE A 117 -5.02 -12.55 31.75
N LEU A 118 -4.41 -12.59 30.56
CA LEU A 118 -3.50 -11.54 30.08
C LEU A 118 -4.24 -10.22 29.85
N ASP A 119 -5.47 -10.24 29.34
CA ASP A 119 -6.31 -9.05 29.17
C ASP A 119 -6.70 -8.44 30.52
N LEU A 120 -7.01 -9.28 31.52
CA LEU A 120 -7.25 -8.82 32.89
C LEU A 120 -6.00 -8.18 33.51
N ILE A 121 -4.82 -8.78 33.35
CA ILE A 121 -3.56 -8.17 33.81
C ILE A 121 -3.32 -6.84 33.10
N ARG A 122 -3.52 -6.79 31.77
CA ARG A 122 -3.39 -5.58 30.96
C ARG A 122 -4.37 -4.49 31.39
N SER A 123 -5.62 -4.84 31.71
CA SER A 123 -6.63 -3.89 32.18
C SER A 123 -6.26 -3.26 33.53
N ARG A 124 -5.57 -4.02 34.39
CA ARG A 124 -5.15 -3.57 35.71
C ARG A 124 -3.88 -2.72 35.67
N GLN A 125 -2.90 -3.09 34.86
CA GLN A 125 -1.61 -2.42 34.74
C GLN A 125 -1.18 -2.33 33.27
N PRO A 126 -1.80 -1.42 32.48
CA PRO A 126 -1.59 -1.37 31.03
C PRO A 126 -0.16 -1.01 30.65
N GLU A 127 0.50 -0.11 31.39
CA GLU A 127 1.85 0.34 31.08
C GLU A 127 2.89 -0.78 31.23
N VAL A 128 2.82 -1.54 32.33
CA VAL A 128 3.73 -2.65 32.61
C VAL A 128 3.60 -3.74 31.55
N VAL A 129 2.37 -4.12 31.21
CA VAL A 129 2.12 -5.17 30.21
C VAL A 129 2.52 -4.68 28.82
N THR A 130 2.22 -3.43 28.46
CA THR A 130 2.59 -2.90 27.14
C THR A 130 4.11 -2.89 26.96
N GLN A 131 4.87 -2.45 27.96
CA GLN A 131 6.34 -2.48 27.92
C GLN A 131 6.87 -3.91 27.79
N TRP A 132 6.30 -4.85 28.55
CA TRP A 132 6.67 -6.26 28.45
C TRP A 132 6.36 -6.85 27.07
N ILE A 133 5.16 -6.62 26.52
CA ILE A 133 4.75 -7.07 25.19
C ILE A 133 5.68 -6.47 24.13
N SER A 134 5.98 -5.17 24.19
CA SER A 134 6.90 -4.54 23.23
C SER A 134 8.28 -5.19 23.26
N LYS A 135 8.80 -5.54 24.45
CA LYS A 135 10.08 -6.24 24.58
C LYS A 135 10.01 -7.69 24.08
N ALA A 136 8.96 -8.41 24.44
CA ALA A 136 8.75 -9.81 24.05
C ALA A 136 8.55 -9.93 22.53
N ALA A 137 7.60 -9.19 21.96
CA ALA A 137 7.37 -9.11 20.52
C ALA A 137 8.60 -8.58 19.79
N GLY A 138 9.30 -7.58 20.34
CA GLY A 138 10.54 -7.07 19.79
C GLY A 138 11.61 -8.15 19.63
N SER A 139 11.77 -9.04 20.61
CA SER A 139 12.74 -10.15 20.51
C SER A 139 12.42 -11.12 19.37
N ILE A 140 11.14 -11.45 19.18
CA ILE A 140 10.65 -12.30 18.09
C ILE A 140 10.92 -11.62 16.75
N LEU A 141 10.56 -10.33 16.62
CA LEU A 141 10.75 -9.57 15.39
C LEU A 141 12.22 -9.36 15.02
N VAL A 142 13.11 -9.24 16.01
CA VAL A 142 14.56 -9.16 15.76
C VAL A 142 15.09 -10.46 15.17
N GLU A 143 14.61 -11.61 15.65
CA GLU A 143 14.99 -12.93 15.15
C GLU A 143 14.42 -13.17 13.75
N GLU A 144 13.12 -12.96 13.56
CA GLU A 144 12.44 -13.06 12.25
C GLU A 144 13.11 -12.14 11.22
N GLY A 145 13.38 -10.88 11.59
CA GLY A 145 14.04 -9.92 10.71
C GLY A 145 15.47 -10.30 10.34
N ALA A 146 16.21 -11.00 11.21
CA ALA A 146 17.54 -11.50 10.89
C ALA A 146 17.50 -12.62 9.84
N LYS A 147 16.58 -13.59 10.02
CA LYS A 147 16.36 -14.69 9.06
C LYS A 147 15.91 -14.15 7.70
N LEU A 148 15.02 -13.16 7.72
CA LEU A 148 14.51 -12.52 6.51
C LEU A 148 15.61 -11.77 5.74
N ALA A 149 16.44 -10.99 6.44
CA ALA A 149 17.58 -10.29 5.82
C ALA A 149 18.57 -11.28 5.18
N GLN A 150 18.80 -12.45 5.82
CA GLN A 150 19.63 -13.50 5.25
C GLN A 150 19.03 -14.09 3.97
N ARG A 151 17.72 -14.37 3.97
CA ARG A 151 17.01 -14.94 2.81
C ARG A 151 16.96 -13.99 1.61
N LEU A 152 16.75 -12.70 1.86
CA LEU A 152 16.64 -11.67 0.83
C LEU A 152 17.99 -11.14 0.35
N SER A 153 19.08 -11.57 0.98
CA SER A 153 20.42 -11.28 0.51
C SER A 153 20.70 -12.10 -0.76
N PRO A 154 21.17 -11.48 -1.86
CA PRO A 154 21.52 -12.22 -3.05
C PRO A 154 22.67 -13.20 -2.74
N PRO A 155 22.61 -14.46 -3.20
CA PRO A 155 23.68 -15.42 -3.02
C PRO A 155 25.01 -14.90 -3.54
N GLN A 156 26.10 -15.29 -2.86
CA GLN A 156 27.44 -14.86 -3.19
C GLN A 156 27.77 -15.27 -4.63
N ASN A 157 28.19 -14.31 -5.46
CA ASN A 157 28.50 -14.47 -6.89
C ASN A 157 27.29 -14.74 -7.82
N GLN A 158 26.06 -14.45 -7.42
CA GLN A 158 24.94 -14.47 -8.35
C GLN A 158 25.12 -13.39 -9.44
N SER A 159 24.88 -13.78 -10.69
CA SER A 159 24.91 -12.84 -11.82
C SER A 159 23.73 -11.87 -11.73
N VAL A 160 23.95 -10.63 -12.18
CA VAL A 160 22.90 -9.60 -12.25
C VAL A 160 21.76 -10.08 -13.14
N THR A 161 22.10 -10.78 -14.23
CA THR A 161 21.13 -11.44 -15.11
C THR A 161 20.18 -12.36 -14.34
N ALA A 162 20.72 -13.28 -13.54
CA ALA A 162 19.91 -14.25 -12.81
C ALA A 162 19.02 -13.57 -11.76
N THR A 163 19.55 -12.55 -11.07
CA THR A 163 18.76 -11.74 -10.14
C THR A 163 17.54 -11.12 -10.83
N LEU A 164 17.72 -10.48 -11.99
CA LEU A 164 16.61 -9.84 -12.71
C LEU A 164 15.59 -10.83 -13.28
N GLN A 165 16.03 -12.02 -13.71
CA GLN A 165 15.14 -13.04 -14.27
C GLN A 165 14.32 -13.79 -13.21
N ASN A 166 14.91 -14.02 -12.03
CA ASN A 166 14.29 -14.81 -10.98
C ASN A 166 13.49 -13.98 -9.98
N PHE A 167 13.64 -12.65 -10.00
CA PHE A 167 13.00 -11.77 -9.05
C PHE A 167 11.47 -11.76 -9.20
N SER A 168 10.76 -11.98 -8.09
CA SER A 168 9.30 -11.82 -7.99
C SER A 168 8.92 -11.28 -6.61
N LEU A 169 8.00 -10.33 -6.56
CA LEU A 169 7.46 -9.83 -5.29
C LEU A 169 6.55 -10.84 -4.60
N GLU A 170 5.88 -11.70 -5.36
CA GLU A 170 4.99 -12.74 -4.84
C GLU A 170 5.81 -13.82 -4.12
N SER A 171 6.95 -14.22 -4.68
CA SER A 171 7.84 -15.18 -4.03
C SER A 171 8.46 -14.60 -2.76
N VAL A 172 8.89 -13.34 -2.79
CA VAL A 172 9.41 -12.64 -1.60
C VAL A 172 8.37 -12.58 -0.48
N LEU A 173 7.09 -12.33 -0.81
CA LEU A 173 6.03 -12.32 0.19
C LEU A 173 5.82 -13.71 0.79
N ALA A 174 5.73 -14.75 -0.05
CA ALA A 174 5.55 -16.12 0.41
C ALA A 174 6.72 -16.57 1.32
N ASP A 175 7.96 -16.22 0.97
CA ASP A 175 9.13 -16.45 1.82
C ASP A 175 9.01 -15.70 3.15
N ALA A 176 8.55 -14.44 3.12
CA ALA A 176 8.39 -13.62 4.31
C ALA A 176 7.28 -14.16 5.24
N GLU A 177 6.17 -14.66 4.71
CA GLU A 177 5.12 -15.31 5.51
C GLU A 177 5.63 -16.57 6.21
N TYR A 178 6.50 -17.33 5.55
CA TYR A 178 7.08 -18.53 6.12
C TYR A 178 8.15 -18.22 7.18
N ILE A 179 9.02 -17.23 6.93
CA ILE A 179 10.20 -16.94 7.76
C ILE A 179 9.87 -15.96 8.90
N ALA A 180 8.99 -15.00 8.64
CA ALA A 180 8.65 -13.90 9.52
C ALA A 180 7.12 -13.74 9.68
N PRO A 181 6.40 -14.78 10.15
CA PRO A 181 4.95 -14.78 10.23
C PRO A 181 4.41 -13.69 11.17
N THR A 182 5.10 -13.42 12.29
CA THR A 182 4.66 -12.42 13.26
C THR A 182 4.75 -11.02 12.68
N LEU A 183 5.85 -10.70 11.99
CA LEU A 183 6.01 -9.44 11.27
C LEU A 183 4.92 -9.25 10.20
N CYS A 184 4.70 -10.27 9.36
CA CYS A 184 3.70 -10.21 8.30
C CYS A 184 2.28 -10.00 8.84
N MET A 185 1.92 -10.72 9.90
CA MET A 185 0.65 -10.56 10.60
C MET A 185 0.51 -9.13 11.15
N LEU A 186 1.51 -8.61 11.87
CA LEU A 186 1.46 -7.26 12.42
C LEU A 186 1.34 -6.19 11.33
N LEU A 187 2.09 -6.31 10.23
CA LEU A 187 1.99 -5.38 9.10
C LEU A 187 0.62 -5.43 8.43
N ARG A 188 -0.01 -6.62 8.33
CA ARG A 188 -1.38 -6.77 7.83
C ARG A 188 -2.40 -6.13 8.76
N THR A 189 -2.30 -6.37 10.07
CA THR A 189 -3.17 -5.75 11.06
C THR A 189 -3.01 -4.23 11.07
N LEU A 190 -1.80 -3.71 10.92
CA LEU A 190 -1.55 -2.27 10.80
C LEU A 190 -2.12 -1.67 9.50
N ALA A 191 -2.01 -2.39 8.39
CA ALA A 191 -2.44 -1.88 7.09
C ALA A 191 -3.95 -2.00 6.85
N ARG A 192 -4.61 -3.01 7.43
CA ARG A 192 -6.01 -3.37 7.17
C ARG A 192 -6.92 -3.23 8.39
N GLY A 193 -6.36 -3.03 9.58
CA GLY A 193 -7.11 -3.07 10.84
C GLY A 193 -7.23 -4.48 11.41
N SER A 194 -7.98 -4.61 12.49
CA SER A 194 -8.15 -5.86 13.26
C SER A 194 -9.35 -6.69 12.81
N ASP A 195 -10.20 -6.14 11.92
CA ASP A 195 -11.44 -6.79 11.52
C ASP A 195 -11.18 -7.94 10.54
N PRO A 196 -11.76 -9.14 10.77
CA PRO A 196 -11.57 -10.31 9.92
C PRO A 196 -11.94 -10.08 8.45
N GLU A 197 -13.01 -9.31 8.19
CA GLU A 197 -13.43 -8.95 6.83
C GLU A 197 -12.43 -8.01 6.13
N SER A 198 -11.79 -7.13 6.88
CA SER A 198 -10.78 -6.19 6.36
C SER A 198 -9.45 -6.90 6.05
N LEU A 199 -9.11 -7.94 6.81
CA LEU A 199 -7.95 -8.81 6.60
C LEU A 199 -8.12 -9.74 5.39
N ALA A 200 -9.35 -10.06 4.98
CA ALA A 200 -9.68 -11.03 3.94
C ALA A 200 -9.52 -10.54 2.48
N GLY A 201 -8.98 -9.33 2.26
CA GLY A 201 -8.65 -8.88 0.90
C GLY A 201 -9.79 -8.21 0.17
N GLY A 202 -9.97 -6.90 0.37
CA GLY A 202 -10.81 -6.08 -0.52
C GLY A 202 -10.05 -5.63 -1.78
N GLU A 203 -10.77 -5.44 -2.88
CA GLU A 203 -10.29 -4.78 -4.11
C GLU A 203 -10.05 -3.28 -3.86
N GLY A 204 -9.02 -2.97 -3.09
CA GLY A 204 -8.54 -1.60 -2.95
C GLY A 204 -7.81 -1.14 -4.22
N ARG A 205 -7.78 0.18 -4.45
CA ARG A 205 -7.01 0.78 -5.56
C ARG A 205 -5.51 0.42 -5.54
N ARG A 206 -4.99 -0.01 -4.39
CA ARG A 206 -3.60 -0.43 -4.19
C ARG A 206 -3.62 -1.86 -3.67
N ASN A 207 -2.75 -2.70 -4.23
CA ASN A 207 -2.50 -4.03 -3.69
C ASN A 207 -1.69 -3.88 -2.39
N THR A 208 -2.36 -4.07 -1.25
CA THR A 208 -1.76 -3.96 0.09
C THR A 208 -0.61 -4.94 0.27
N ASP A 209 -0.69 -6.12 -0.33
CA ASP A 209 0.33 -7.13 -0.19
C ASP A 209 1.64 -6.68 -0.86
N LEU A 210 1.57 -6.01 -2.03
CA LEU A 210 2.74 -5.38 -2.64
C LEU A 210 3.35 -4.28 -1.75
N VAL A 211 2.51 -3.52 -1.04
CA VAL A 211 2.98 -2.49 -0.10
C VAL A 211 3.71 -3.15 1.07
N ILE A 212 3.14 -4.21 1.66
CA ILE A 212 3.73 -4.96 2.76
C ILE A 212 5.05 -5.58 2.33
N THR A 213 5.11 -6.24 1.16
CA THR A 213 6.36 -6.80 0.62
C THR A 213 7.41 -5.72 0.43
N THR A 214 7.03 -4.56 -0.09
CA THR A 214 7.95 -3.42 -0.25
C THR A 214 8.49 -2.93 1.08
N VAL A 215 7.64 -2.81 2.10
CA VAL A 215 8.05 -2.45 3.48
C VAL A 215 9.02 -3.48 4.05
N ILE A 216 8.74 -4.76 3.87
CA ILE A 216 9.62 -5.86 4.27
C ILE A 216 11.00 -5.74 3.60
N CYS A 217 11.05 -5.50 2.28
CA CYS A 217 12.31 -5.30 1.57
C CYS A 217 13.09 -4.08 2.07
N MET A 218 12.39 -2.98 2.43
CA MET A 218 13.03 -1.80 3.03
C MET A 218 13.61 -2.13 4.41
N LEU A 219 12.88 -2.86 5.25
CA LEU A 219 13.34 -3.29 6.57
C LEU A 219 14.52 -4.29 6.47
N ALA A 220 14.54 -5.15 5.47
CA ALA A 220 15.66 -6.06 5.24
C ALA A 220 16.93 -5.27 4.82
N GLN A 221 16.77 -4.30 3.92
CA GLN A 221 17.86 -3.44 3.44
C GLN A 221 18.50 -2.58 4.54
N THR A 222 17.73 -2.14 5.55
CA THR A 222 18.32 -1.40 6.69
C THR A 222 19.19 -2.28 7.57
N ARG A 223 18.96 -3.60 7.59
CA ARG A 223 19.77 -4.57 8.34
C ARG A 223 20.99 -5.03 7.54
N ASN A 224 20.88 -5.09 6.22
CA ASN A 224 21.98 -5.42 5.35
C ASN A 224 21.93 -4.58 4.08
N GLU A 225 22.84 -3.62 3.95
CA GLU A 225 22.89 -2.72 2.79
C GLU A 225 23.18 -3.43 1.45
N LYS A 226 23.66 -4.68 1.52
CA LYS A 226 23.86 -5.54 0.35
C LYS A 226 22.62 -6.36 -0.01
N SER A 227 21.54 -6.26 0.77
CA SER A 227 20.33 -7.09 0.62
C SER A 227 19.14 -6.29 0.07
N SER A 228 19.01 -6.25 -1.25
CA SER A 228 18.13 -7.24 -1.86
C SER A 228 18.07 -7.13 -3.39
N GLU A 229 17.59 -8.21 -3.96
CA GLU A 229 17.16 -8.30 -5.35
C GLU A 229 16.11 -7.24 -5.70
N TYR A 230 15.19 -6.92 -4.77
CA TYR A 230 14.17 -5.88 -4.97
C TYR A 230 14.77 -4.51 -5.24
N GLN A 231 15.71 -4.04 -4.39
CA GLN A 231 16.33 -2.73 -4.63
C GLN A 231 17.09 -2.72 -5.96
N THR A 232 17.75 -3.81 -6.33
CA THR A 232 18.45 -3.93 -7.62
C THR A 232 17.47 -3.83 -8.78
N THR A 233 16.38 -4.61 -8.77
CA THR A 233 15.35 -4.57 -9.82
C THR A 233 14.69 -3.20 -9.92
N MET A 234 14.38 -2.57 -8.78
CA MET A 234 13.85 -1.20 -8.74
C MET A 234 14.83 -0.19 -9.35
N ALA A 235 16.14 -0.35 -9.12
CA ALA A 235 17.16 0.48 -9.75
C ALA A 235 17.12 0.39 -11.28
N PHE A 236 17.02 -0.83 -11.82
CA PHE A 236 16.92 -1.05 -13.27
C PHE A 236 15.65 -0.42 -13.84
N TYR A 237 14.52 -0.58 -13.16
CA TYR A 237 13.25 0.06 -13.55
C TYR A 237 13.39 1.59 -13.60
N LEU A 238 13.93 2.20 -12.55
CA LEU A 238 14.13 3.65 -12.49
C LEU A 238 15.09 4.17 -13.57
N LEU A 239 16.19 3.45 -13.83
CA LEU A 239 17.10 3.79 -14.92
C LEU A 239 16.41 3.71 -16.28
N ALA A 240 15.62 2.66 -16.52
CA ALA A 240 14.85 2.50 -17.75
C ALA A 240 13.81 3.61 -17.95
N CYS A 241 13.23 4.11 -16.86
CA CYS A 241 12.32 5.26 -16.88
C CYS A 241 13.03 6.63 -17.02
N GLY A 242 14.36 6.67 -17.08
CA GLY A 242 15.13 7.91 -17.21
C GLY A 242 15.21 8.71 -15.90
N ALA A 243 15.12 8.05 -14.75
CA ALA A 243 15.19 8.72 -13.46
C ALA A 243 16.54 9.44 -13.26
N THR A 244 16.48 10.66 -12.75
CA THR A 244 17.68 11.50 -12.55
C THR A 244 18.48 11.03 -11.34
N ARG A 245 19.75 11.43 -11.27
CA ARG A 245 20.60 11.16 -10.09
C ARG A 245 19.98 11.66 -8.79
N SER A 246 19.35 12.85 -8.80
CA SER A 246 18.69 13.39 -7.61
C SER A 246 17.50 12.55 -7.14
N GLN A 247 16.72 11.99 -8.07
CA GLN A 247 15.63 11.05 -7.73
C GLN A 247 16.18 9.77 -7.10
N PHE A 248 17.28 9.24 -7.63
CA PHE A 248 17.99 8.11 -7.03
C PHE A 248 18.49 8.40 -5.62
N ASP A 249 19.07 9.57 -5.38
CA ASP A 249 19.60 9.93 -4.06
C ASP A 249 18.46 9.98 -3.02
N VAL A 250 17.29 10.55 -3.37
CA VAL A 250 16.11 10.56 -2.49
C VAL A 250 15.60 9.14 -2.20
N LEU A 251 15.42 8.32 -3.24
CA LEU A 251 14.87 6.96 -3.10
C LEU A 251 15.86 6.01 -2.43
N ASN A 252 17.16 6.24 -2.59
CA ASN A 252 18.19 5.49 -1.89
C ASN A 252 18.15 5.75 -0.39
N HIS A 253 18.00 7.01 0.03
CA HIS A 253 17.83 7.34 1.44
C HIS A 253 16.56 6.73 2.05
N ALA A 254 15.52 6.51 1.25
CA ALA A 254 14.32 5.79 1.67
C ALA A 254 14.45 4.25 1.67
N GLY A 255 15.59 3.69 1.22
CA GLY A 255 15.81 2.24 1.14
C GLY A 255 15.08 1.54 -0.02
N ILE A 256 14.57 2.30 -1.00
CA ILE A 256 13.78 1.78 -2.13
C ILE A 256 14.67 1.26 -3.26
N CYS A 257 15.86 1.86 -3.44
CA CYS A 257 16.81 1.48 -4.48
C CYS A 257 18.26 1.69 -4.00
N PRO A 258 19.27 1.08 -4.65
CA PRO A 258 20.67 1.39 -4.35
C PRO A 258 21.04 2.78 -4.90
N SER A 259 22.19 3.29 -4.50
CA SER A 259 22.69 4.57 -5.02
C SER A 259 22.80 4.56 -6.55
N TYR A 260 22.67 5.73 -7.18
CA TYR A 260 22.82 5.87 -8.63
C TYR A 260 24.12 5.25 -9.16
N ARG A 261 25.23 5.45 -8.45
CA ARG A 261 26.54 4.89 -8.80
C ARG A 261 26.55 3.36 -8.72
N SER A 262 25.90 2.79 -7.71
CA SER A 262 25.75 1.33 -7.57
C SER A 262 24.86 0.76 -8.69
N ALA A 263 23.76 1.43 -9.03
CA ALA A 263 22.89 1.04 -10.13
C ALA A 263 23.65 1.02 -11.47
N LEU A 264 24.41 2.07 -11.80
CA LEU A 264 25.24 2.11 -13.00
C LEU A 264 26.32 1.02 -13.03
N ARG A 265 26.89 0.68 -11.87
CA ARG A 265 27.83 -0.45 -11.77
C ARG A 265 27.14 -1.76 -12.14
N LYS A 266 25.95 -2.02 -11.60
CA LYS A 266 25.16 -3.21 -11.93
C LYS A 266 24.80 -3.29 -13.41
N VAL A 267 24.49 -2.17 -14.06
CA VAL A 267 24.28 -2.12 -15.52
C VAL A 267 25.56 -2.49 -16.28
N ARG A 268 26.72 -2.00 -15.84
CA ARG A 268 28.01 -2.38 -16.44
C ARG A 268 28.32 -3.85 -16.25
N ASP A 269 28.08 -4.39 -15.05
CA ASP A 269 28.27 -5.80 -14.73
C ASP A 269 27.37 -6.67 -15.64
N LEU A 270 26.10 -6.29 -15.79
CA LEU A 270 25.16 -6.93 -16.73
C LEU A 270 25.67 -6.88 -18.18
N GLY A 271 26.19 -5.73 -18.63
CA GLY A 271 26.79 -5.58 -19.95
C GLY A 271 28.00 -6.51 -20.16
N GLN A 272 28.84 -6.68 -19.14
CA GLN A 272 29.98 -7.60 -19.18
C GLN A 272 29.54 -9.06 -19.22
N GLU A 273 28.52 -9.44 -18.44
CA GLU A 273 27.92 -10.79 -18.46
C GLU A 273 27.40 -11.12 -19.87
N ARG A 274 26.61 -10.22 -20.47
CA ARG A 274 26.06 -10.41 -21.83
C ARG A 274 27.14 -10.42 -22.90
N LEU A 275 28.17 -9.58 -22.77
CA LEU A 275 29.29 -9.60 -23.71
C LEU A 275 30.08 -10.91 -23.65
N ALA A 276 30.26 -11.49 -22.45
CA ALA A 276 30.89 -12.80 -22.30
C ALA A 276 30.04 -13.91 -22.96
N GLU A 277 28.72 -13.85 -22.81
CA GLU A 277 27.78 -14.75 -23.47
C GLU A 277 27.83 -14.63 -25.00
N ILE A 278 27.77 -13.40 -25.53
CA ILE A 278 27.90 -13.11 -26.97
C ILE A 278 29.22 -13.67 -27.52
N ARG A 279 30.35 -13.48 -26.81
CA ARG A 279 31.65 -14.03 -27.21
C ARG A 279 31.65 -15.56 -27.22
N LYS A 280 30.99 -16.20 -26.26
CA LYS A 280 30.84 -17.66 -26.22
C LYS A 280 30.02 -18.14 -27.42
N LEU A 281 28.91 -17.47 -27.72
CA LEU A 281 28.06 -17.80 -28.86
C LEU A 281 28.81 -17.63 -30.20
N ALA A 282 29.52 -16.51 -30.37
CA ALA A 282 30.28 -16.22 -31.59
C ALA A 282 31.43 -17.21 -31.86
N ARG A 283 31.98 -17.88 -30.82
CA ARG A 283 33.01 -18.91 -31.00
C ARG A 283 32.45 -20.26 -31.42
N ASN A 284 31.21 -20.56 -31.03
CA ASN A 284 30.64 -21.90 -31.15
C ASN A 284 29.60 -22.02 -32.27
N HIS A 285 29.13 -20.89 -32.80
CA HIS A 285 28.06 -20.85 -33.80
C HIS A 285 28.44 -19.90 -34.93
N LEU A 286 27.91 -20.18 -36.13
CA LEU A 286 27.86 -19.16 -37.17
C LEU A 286 26.85 -18.09 -36.76
N PHE A 287 27.18 -16.85 -37.08
CA PHE A 287 26.35 -15.71 -36.74
C PHE A 287 26.43 -14.64 -37.83
N MET A 288 25.40 -13.82 -37.87
CA MET A 288 25.34 -12.60 -38.67
C MET A 288 25.30 -11.41 -37.71
N ILE A 289 26.03 -10.34 -38.03
CA ILE A 289 25.92 -9.06 -37.33
C ILE A 289 25.08 -8.12 -38.20
N ILE A 290 23.98 -7.65 -37.64
CA ILE A 290 23.19 -6.56 -38.22
C ILE A 290 23.58 -5.30 -37.46
N TRP A 291 24.07 -4.28 -38.15
CA TRP A 291 24.32 -2.97 -37.55
C TRP A 291 23.27 -1.96 -38.03
N ASP A 292 22.90 -1.03 -37.14
CA ASP A 292 22.04 0.11 -37.45
C ASP A 292 22.50 1.36 -36.69
N ASN A 293 22.18 2.53 -37.22
CA ASN A 293 22.40 3.81 -36.55
C ASN A 293 21.17 4.18 -35.73
N LEU A 294 21.36 4.29 -34.42
CA LEU A 294 20.36 4.69 -33.45
C LEU A 294 20.54 6.17 -33.13
N ASN A 295 19.62 7.00 -33.62
CA ASN A 295 19.63 8.43 -33.36
C ASN A 295 18.54 8.77 -32.34
N PHE A 296 18.94 9.11 -31.12
CA PHE A 296 18.03 9.59 -30.07
C PHE A 296 17.93 11.11 -30.12
N ALA A 297 16.76 11.62 -30.48
CA ALA A 297 16.49 13.05 -30.47
C ALA A 297 16.01 13.49 -29.08
N PHE A 298 16.86 14.18 -28.32
CA PHE A 298 16.47 14.82 -27.07
C PHE A 298 15.96 16.22 -27.37
N ARG A 299 14.63 16.37 -27.34
CA ARG A 299 13.96 17.65 -27.55
C ARG A 299 13.73 18.35 -26.24
N VAL A 300 14.10 19.62 -26.17
CA VAL A 300 13.81 20.50 -25.03
C VAL A 300 12.57 21.32 -25.38
N ALA A 301 11.65 21.47 -24.44
CA ALA A 301 10.41 22.24 -24.67
C ALA A 301 10.67 23.71 -25.03
N GLN A 302 11.82 24.26 -24.62
CA GLN A 302 12.26 25.60 -24.96
C GLN A 302 13.79 25.60 -25.10
N GLN A 303 14.29 25.95 -26.29
CA GLN A 303 15.73 26.09 -26.50
C GLN A 303 16.26 27.32 -25.75
N ARG A 304 17.31 27.14 -24.96
CA ARG A 304 18.05 28.19 -24.25
C ARG A 304 19.53 28.04 -24.57
N ILE A 305 20.32 29.09 -24.36
CA ILE A 305 21.78 29.12 -24.65
C ILE A 305 22.57 27.96 -24.00
N GLY A 306 22.06 27.36 -22.91
CA GLY A 306 22.66 26.18 -22.26
C GLY A 306 21.85 24.87 -22.38
N SER A 307 20.75 24.88 -23.14
CA SER A 307 19.83 23.75 -23.28
C SER A 307 19.25 23.75 -24.68
N HIS A 308 19.98 23.14 -25.60
CA HIS A 308 19.59 22.97 -27.00
C HIS A 308 19.06 21.56 -27.24
N ASP A 309 18.27 21.42 -28.29
CA ASP A 309 17.97 20.09 -28.81
C ASP A 309 19.28 19.45 -29.24
N HIS A 310 19.50 18.22 -28.82
CA HIS A 310 20.67 17.45 -29.22
C HIS A 310 20.25 16.08 -29.71
N PHE A 311 21.04 15.57 -30.65
CA PHE A 311 20.93 14.20 -31.14
C PHE A 311 22.08 13.40 -30.55
N ASP A 312 21.75 12.38 -29.79
CA ASP A 312 22.71 11.35 -29.42
C ASP A 312 22.69 10.28 -30.50
N ASN A 313 23.77 10.25 -31.29
CA ASN A 313 23.96 9.26 -32.35
C ASN A 313 24.75 8.08 -31.77
N GLY A 314 24.17 6.90 -31.80
CA GLY A 314 24.80 5.64 -31.46
C GLY A 314 24.77 4.68 -32.64
N THR A 315 25.71 3.74 -32.69
CA THR A 315 25.62 2.59 -33.59
C THR A 315 25.32 1.37 -32.74
N THR A 316 24.25 0.64 -33.07
CA THR A 316 23.87 -0.59 -32.39
C THR A 316 24.12 -1.78 -33.31
N ALA A 317 24.65 -2.86 -32.75
CA ALA A 317 24.88 -4.10 -33.47
C ALA A 317 24.13 -5.25 -32.78
N THR A 318 23.35 -5.99 -33.56
CA THR A 318 22.61 -7.17 -33.13
C THR A 318 23.26 -8.41 -33.72
N LEU A 319 23.60 -9.37 -32.87
CA LEU A 319 24.11 -10.68 -33.27
C LEU A 319 22.93 -11.64 -33.45
N VAL A 320 22.81 -12.23 -34.64
CA VAL A 320 21.79 -13.23 -34.98
C VAL A 320 22.49 -14.56 -35.23
N LEU A 321 22.11 -15.61 -34.48
CA LEU A 321 22.65 -16.95 -34.66
C LEU A 321 22.07 -17.62 -35.90
N LEU A 322 22.92 -18.30 -36.67
CA LEU A 322 22.56 -19.01 -37.88
C LEU A 322 22.55 -20.52 -37.59
N TRP A 323 21.35 -21.06 -37.38
CA TRP A 323 21.15 -22.49 -37.10
C TRP A 323 21.07 -23.30 -38.40
N GLY A 324 21.70 -24.47 -38.44
CA GLY A 324 21.63 -25.40 -39.57
C GLY A 324 22.37 -24.94 -40.83
N ILE A 325 23.20 -23.91 -40.72
CA ILE A 325 24.09 -23.46 -41.79
C ILE A 325 25.48 -24.04 -41.50
N GLU A 326 26.04 -24.77 -42.46
CA GLU A 326 27.43 -25.23 -42.37
C GLU A 326 28.38 -24.05 -42.62
N ALA A 327 29.55 -24.09 -42.00
CA ALA A 327 30.58 -23.09 -42.21
C ALA A 327 31.12 -23.22 -43.64
N GLY A 328 30.45 -22.56 -44.59
CA GLY A 328 30.84 -22.48 -45.98
C GLY A 328 31.42 -21.11 -46.31
N ASP A 329 32.33 -21.07 -47.27
CA ASP A 329 32.70 -19.82 -47.94
C ASP A 329 31.43 -19.24 -48.57
N LEU A 330 31.00 -18.05 -48.16
CA LEU A 330 30.02 -17.31 -48.96
C LEU A 330 30.69 -17.04 -50.31
N PRO A 331 30.21 -17.61 -51.44
CA PRO A 331 30.78 -17.25 -52.71
C PRO A 331 30.60 -15.73 -52.91
N LEU A 332 31.71 -14.99 -53.02
CA LEU A 332 31.74 -13.54 -53.25
C LEU A 332 30.90 -13.11 -54.48
N ASN A 333 30.58 -14.07 -55.33
CA ASN A 333 29.73 -14.03 -56.50
C ASN A 333 28.22 -14.02 -56.20
N LEU A 334 27.78 -14.09 -54.93
CA LEU A 334 26.37 -13.93 -54.53
C LEU A 334 25.87 -12.48 -54.53
N LEU A 335 26.76 -11.50 -54.59
CA LEU A 335 26.36 -10.10 -54.75
C LEU A 335 26.28 -9.79 -56.25
N PRO A 336 25.08 -9.74 -56.87
CA PRO A 336 24.97 -9.13 -58.19
C PRO A 336 25.56 -7.71 -58.10
N PRO A 337 26.32 -7.26 -59.11
CA PRO A 337 26.88 -5.91 -59.11
C PRO A 337 25.76 -4.91 -58.84
N ARG A 338 25.94 -4.01 -57.87
CA ARG A 338 24.95 -2.96 -57.53
C ARG A 338 24.64 -2.14 -58.78
N LYS A 339 23.53 -2.43 -59.45
CA LYS A 339 23.00 -1.65 -60.58
C LYS A 339 22.29 -0.38 -60.12
N THR A 340 21.96 -0.28 -58.84
CA THR A 340 21.38 0.89 -58.21
C THR A 340 22.50 1.79 -57.66
N ARG A 341 23.22 2.47 -58.55
CA ARG A 341 23.70 3.81 -58.16
C ARG A 341 22.45 4.68 -57.98
N LEU A 342 22.45 5.57 -56.98
CA LEU A 342 21.47 6.67 -56.89
C LEU A 342 21.31 7.25 -58.30
N PRO A 343 20.08 7.52 -58.80
CA PRO A 343 19.94 8.25 -60.04
C PRO A 343 20.77 9.53 -59.88
N VAL A 344 21.74 9.73 -60.77
CA VAL A 344 22.41 11.02 -60.88
C VAL A 344 21.32 11.93 -61.41
N LEU A 345 20.60 12.56 -60.49
CA LEU A 345 19.66 13.62 -60.80
C LEU A 345 20.53 14.82 -61.17
N ASP A 346 20.50 15.16 -62.46
CA ASP A 346 21.24 16.30 -63.00
C ASP A 346 20.44 17.56 -62.64
N PHE A 347 20.63 18.06 -61.42
CA PHE A 347 20.01 19.29 -60.97
C PHE A 347 20.80 20.48 -61.51
N ALA A 348 20.14 21.33 -62.30
CA ALA A 348 20.66 22.64 -62.64
C ALA A 348 20.21 23.67 -61.58
N ALA A 349 20.86 24.83 -61.52
CA ALA A 349 20.52 25.87 -60.55
C ALA A 349 19.05 26.31 -60.67
N GLU A 350 18.48 26.22 -61.87
CA GLU A 350 17.10 26.56 -62.16
C GLU A 350 16.08 25.57 -61.55
N ASP A 351 16.49 24.32 -61.25
CA ASP A 351 15.63 23.29 -60.66
C ASP A 351 15.42 23.48 -59.14
N ILE A 352 16.28 24.28 -58.51
CA ILE A 352 16.27 24.55 -57.07
C ILE A 352 15.78 25.97 -56.79
N LEU A 353 15.84 26.86 -57.78
CA LEU A 353 15.38 28.23 -57.66
C LEU A 353 13.85 28.32 -57.83
N PRO A 354 13.14 28.94 -56.88
CA PRO A 354 11.68 29.06 -56.97
C PRO A 354 11.30 29.89 -58.18
N THR A 355 10.28 29.44 -58.93
CA THR A 355 9.79 30.22 -60.07
C THR A 355 9.15 31.52 -59.60
N LEU A 356 9.01 32.52 -60.48
CA LEU A 356 8.32 33.78 -60.16
C LEU A 356 6.88 33.56 -59.65
N LYS A 357 6.24 32.46 -60.08
CA LYS A 357 4.92 32.05 -59.60
C LYS A 357 5.00 31.54 -58.16
N ASP A 358 6.01 30.75 -57.84
CA ASP A 358 6.24 30.22 -56.49
C ASP A 358 6.59 31.34 -55.52
N VAL A 359 7.46 32.28 -55.91
CA VAL A 359 7.79 33.46 -55.10
C VAL A 359 6.56 34.34 -54.84
N LYS A 360 5.67 34.54 -55.82
CA LYS A 360 4.41 35.26 -55.62
C LYS A 360 3.46 34.53 -54.67
N THR A 361 3.35 33.22 -54.82
CA THR A 361 2.54 32.37 -53.93
C THR A 361 3.08 32.40 -52.51
N TRP A 362 4.40 32.30 -52.33
CA TRP A 362 5.08 32.38 -51.03
C TRP A 362 4.92 33.76 -50.38
N ARG A 363 5.09 34.84 -51.14
CA ARG A 363 4.85 36.20 -50.63
C ARG A 363 3.39 36.42 -50.23
N GLY A 364 2.44 35.88 -51.00
CA GLY A 364 1.03 35.90 -50.65
C GLY A 364 0.73 35.12 -49.37
N PHE A 365 1.34 33.94 -49.21
CA PHE A 365 1.23 33.13 -48.00
C PHE A 365 1.79 33.88 -46.79
N ILE A 366 3.06 34.34 -46.84
CA ILE A 366 3.67 35.13 -45.74
C ILE A 366 2.81 36.36 -45.41
N ALA A 367 2.39 37.13 -46.41
CA ALA A 367 1.57 38.32 -46.18
C ALA A 367 0.22 38.00 -45.54
N GLY A 368 -0.39 36.87 -45.93
CA GLY A 368 -1.61 36.33 -45.33
C GLY A 368 -1.39 35.89 -43.89
N THR A 369 -0.37 35.07 -43.62
CA THR A 369 -0.04 34.58 -42.28
C THR A 369 0.32 35.72 -41.33
N SER A 370 1.12 36.69 -41.80
CA SER A 370 1.46 37.90 -41.03
C SER A 370 0.22 38.76 -40.76
N ARG A 371 -0.72 38.90 -41.71
CA ARG A 371 -1.99 39.59 -41.45
C ARG A 371 -2.85 38.87 -40.41
N THR A 372 -2.92 37.54 -40.47
CA THR A 372 -3.71 36.72 -39.53
C THR A 372 -3.10 36.67 -38.13
N TYR A 373 -1.77 36.71 -38.01
CA TYR A 373 -1.08 36.78 -36.72
C TYR A 373 -1.10 38.19 -36.13
N CYS A 374 -0.84 39.23 -36.94
CA CYS A 374 -0.84 40.60 -36.47
C CYS A 374 -2.25 41.11 -36.16
N SER A 375 -3.30 40.70 -36.89
CA SER A 375 -4.68 41.11 -36.58
C SER A 375 -5.20 40.57 -35.24
N LYS A 376 -4.67 39.42 -34.78
CA LYS A 376 -4.94 38.85 -33.45
C LYS A 376 -4.15 39.52 -32.33
N LEU A 377 -3.11 40.28 -32.67
CA LEU A 377 -2.27 41.03 -31.74
C LEU A 377 -2.61 42.53 -31.69
N THR A 378 -3.42 43.04 -32.61
CA THR A 378 -3.80 44.47 -32.68
C THR A 378 -4.42 45.04 -31.40
N PRO A 379 -5.25 44.31 -30.61
CA PRO A 379 -5.79 44.86 -29.36
C PRO A 379 -4.71 45.12 -28.30
N TYR A 380 -3.49 44.61 -28.47
CA TYR A 380 -2.42 44.67 -27.48
C TYR A 380 -1.30 45.67 -27.83
N PHE A 381 -1.37 46.37 -28.96
CA PHE A 381 -0.29 47.26 -29.44
C PHE A 381 -0.73 48.70 -29.76
N GLU A 382 -1.93 49.16 -29.37
CA GLU A 382 -2.38 50.55 -29.57
C GLU A 382 -1.56 51.62 -28.80
N HIS A 383 -0.58 51.23 -27.97
CA HIS A 383 0.26 52.18 -27.24
C HIS A 383 1.77 52.10 -27.51
N ALA A 384 2.23 51.30 -28.46
CA ALA A 384 3.65 51.26 -28.82
C ALA A 384 3.88 51.87 -30.21
N SER A 385 4.35 53.11 -30.25
CA SER A 385 4.91 53.71 -31.46
C SER A 385 6.17 52.92 -31.84
N LEU A 386 6.04 51.98 -32.77
CA LEU A 386 7.20 51.27 -33.31
C LEU A 386 8.03 52.22 -34.18
N PRO A 387 9.36 52.30 -34.01
CA PRO A 387 10.22 53.07 -34.90
C PRO A 387 10.27 52.39 -36.29
N PRO A 388 10.54 53.15 -37.37
CA PRO A 388 10.61 52.59 -38.71
C PRO A 388 11.74 51.57 -38.81
N PHE A 389 11.44 50.42 -39.42
CA PHE A 389 12.43 49.35 -39.68
C PHE A 389 13.65 49.90 -40.45
N PRO A 390 14.88 49.54 -40.07
CA PRO A 390 16.07 49.94 -40.80
C PRO A 390 16.09 49.26 -42.16
N ARG A 391 16.21 50.07 -43.21
CA ARG A 391 16.53 49.61 -44.57
C ARG A 391 17.99 49.14 -44.56
N TYR A 392 18.21 47.84 -44.56
CA TYR A 392 19.53 47.31 -44.92
C TYR A 392 19.59 47.05 -46.44
N PRO A 393 20.68 47.45 -47.12
CA PRO A 393 20.86 47.20 -48.53
C PRO A 393 21.16 45.71 -48.76
N VAL A 394 20.51 45.16 -49.77
CA VAL A 394 20.78 43.83 -50.31
C VAL A 394 22.10 43.92 -51.08
N TYR A 395 23.13 43.22 -50.61
CA TYR A 395 24.30 42.92 -51.43
C TYR A 395 24.10 41.52 -52.02
N TYR A 396 24.24 41.45 -53.35
CA TYR A 396 24.07 40.26 -54.18
C TYR A 396 25.11 39.18 -53.90
#